data_AF-A0A5C7AVU1-F1
#
_entry.id   AF-A0A5C7AVU1-F1
#
_cell.length_a   1.000
_cell.length_b   1.000
_cell.length_c   1.000
_cell.angle_alpha   90.00
_cell.angle_beta   90.00
_cell.angle_gamma   90.00
#
_symmetry.space_group_name_H-M   'P 1'
#
loop_
_entity.id
_entity.type
_entity.pdbx_description
1 polymer ?
#
loop_
_entity_poly.entity_id
_entity_poly.type
_entity_poly.pdbx_seq_one_letter_code
_entity_poly.pdbx_strand_id
1 'polypeptide(L)'
;MTYIQVIIEIIKNVNSRIDEQTNLIWTKYDRASDIKSELETDIKDFENGNLEKLEKYSLYFGPTGTFQEISIPNGWGEDFILMANQFDELYEKIKAST
;
A
#
# COMPACT_ATOMS: atom_id res chain seq x y z
N MET A 1 15.55 1.06 12.26
CA MET A 1 14.53 1.23 11.20
C MET A 1 13.44 2.14 11.75
N THR A 2 13.12 3.24 11.07
CA THR A 2 12.06 4.18 11.49
C THR A 2 10.67 3.63 11.11
N TYR A 3 9.58 4.16 11.69
CA TYR A 3 8.22 3.71 11.35
C TYR A 3 7.92 3.86 9.85
N ILE A 4 8.34 4.97 9.24
CA ILE A 4 8.17 5.20 7.80
C ILE A 4 8.95 4.19 6.95
N GLN A 5 10.14 3.77 7.37
CA GLN A 5 10.89 2.74 6.65
C GLN A 5 10.13 1.42 6.62
N VAL A 6 9.43 1.05 7.70
CA VAL A 6 8.61 -0.17 7.72
C VAL A 6 7.39 -0.04 6.82
N ILE A 7 6.72 1.13 6.80
CA ILE A 7 5.63 1.41 5.86
C ILE A 7 6.10 1.28 4.40
N ILE A 8 7.27 1.83 4.06
CA ILE A 8 7.85 1.71 2.72
C ILE A 8 8.05 0.24 2.34
N GLU A 9 8.56 -0.60 3.25
CA GLU A 9 8.74 -2.03 2.98
C GLU A 9 7.41 -2.78 2.81
N ILE A 10 6.37 -2.40 3.57
CA ILE A 10 5.01 -2.95 3.38
C ILE A 10 4.50 -2.58 1.97
N ILE A 11 4.65 -1.32 1.54
CA ILE A 11 4.21 -0.89 0.20
C ILE A 11 5.03 -1.58 -0.90
N LYS A 12 6.34 -1.77 -0.70
CA LYS A 12 7.19 -2.55 -1.61
C LYS A 12 6.73 -4.00 -1.70
N ASN A 13 6.32 -4.61 -0.59
CA ASN A 13 5.76 -5.96 -0.57
C ASN A 13 4.49 -6.03 -1.44
N VAL A 14 3.54 -5.11 -1.26
CA VAL A 14 2.35 -5.00 -2.12
C VAL A 14 2.75 -4.82 -3.59
N ASN A 15 3.65 -3.89 -3.90
CA ASN A 15 4.11 -3.63 -5.27
C ASN A 15 4.75 -4.86 -5.94
N SER A 16 5.45 -5.69 -5.15
CA SER A 16 6.09 -6.92 -5.64
C SER A 16 5.10 -8.02 -6.02
N ARG A 17 3.88 -7.98 -5.46
CA ARG A 17 2.79 -8.93 -5.74
C ARG A 17 1.95 -8.55 -6.96
N ILE A 18 2.15 -7.34 -7.49
CA ILE A 18 1.41 -6.84 -8.65
C ILE A 18 2.23 -7.10 -9.92
N ASP A 19 1.60 -7.75 -10.89
CA ASP A 19 2.14 -8.10 -12.20
C ASP A 19 1.08 -7.94 -13.30
N GLU A 20 1.44 -8.25 -14.55
CA GLU A 20 0.54 -8.10 -15.71
C GLU A 20 -0.73 -8.95 -15.66
N GLN A 21 -0.76 -10.01 -14.84
CA GLN A 21 -1.90 -10.92 -14.68
C GLN A 21 -2.78 -10.55 -13.49
N THR A 22 -2.38 -9.55 -12.71
CA THR A 22 -3.12 -9.10 -11.53
C THR A 22 -4.54 -8.72 -11.90
N ASN A 23 -5.50 -9.34 -11.24
CA ASN A 23 -6.91 -9.02 -11.38
C ASN A 23 -7.21 -7.68 -10.68
N LEU A 24 -7.69 -6.71 -11.45
CA LEU A 24 -7.95 -5.33 -11.03
C LEU A 24 -9.44 -4.97 -11.05
N ILE A 25 -10.34 -5.97 -11.17
CA ILE A 25 -11.78 -5.78 -11.48
C ILE A 25 -12.54 -4.85 -10.54
N TRP A 26 -12.10 -4.70 -9.29
CA TRP A 26 -12.75 -3.84 -8.29
C TRP A 26 -12.04 -2.51 -8.08
N THR A 27 -10.97 -2.24 -8.82
CA THR A 27 -10.17 -1.03 -8.66
C THR A 27 -10.46 -0.01 -9.77
N LYS A 28 -9.94 1.21 -9.59
CA LYS A 28 -9.92 2.25 -10.64
C LYS A 28 -8.89 2.02 -11.75
N TYR A 29 -8.02 1.00 -11.63
CA TYR A 29 -6.88 0.82 -12.53
C TYR A 29 -7.23 -0.13 -13.67
N ASP A 30 -6.93 0.29 -14.89
CA ASP A 30 -7.09 -0.56 -16.08
C ASP A 30 -5.91 -1.51 -16.26
N ARG A 31 -4.71 -1.12 -15.80
CA ARG A 31 -3.47 -1.87 -15.99
C ARG A 31 -2.63 -1.93 -14.72
N ALA A 32 -1.97 -3.06 -14.51
CA ALA A 32 -1.03 -3.24 -13.41
C ALA A 32 0.12 -2.21 -13.44
N SER A 33 0.56 -1.79 -14.62
CA SER A 33 1.58 -0.74 -14.77
C SER A 33 1.19 0.58 -14.12
N ASP A 34 -0.10 0.90 -14.09
CA ASP A 34 -0.58 2.21 -13.64
C ASP A 34 -0.46 2.31 -12.11
N ILE A 35 -0.91 1.27 -11.39
CA ILE A 35 -0.72 1.20 -9.94
C ILE A 35 0.75 1.06 -9.57
N LYS A 36 1.54 0.23 -10.28
CA LYS A 36 2.97 0.09 -9.97
C LYS A 36 3.73 1.42 -10.10
N SER A 37 3.47 2.17 -11.16
CA SER A 37 4.07 3.50 -11.35
C SER A 37 3.68 4.48 -10.24
N GLU A 38 2.42 4.44 -9.79
CA GLU A 38 1.94 5.22 -8.65
C GLU A 38 2.69 4.84 -7.36
N LEU A 39 2.79 3.54 -7.04
CA LEU A 39 3.49 3.06 -5.85
C LEU A 39 4.98 3.41 -5.88
N GLU A 40 5.64 3.25 -7.02
CA GLU A 40 7.07 3.59 -7.18
C GLU A 40 7.34 5.08 -7.01
N THR A 41 6.43 5.94 -7.50
CA THR A 41 6.51 7.39 -7.29
C THR A 41 6.36 7.73 -5.82
N ASP A 42 5.35 7.18 -5.16
CA ASP A 42 5.06 7.45 -3.76
C ASP A 42 6.14 6.91 -2.81
N ILE A 43 6.70 5.72 -3.10
CA ILE A 43 7.84 5.18 -2.35
C ILE A 43 9.01 6.17 -2.38
N LYS A 44 9.34 6.74 -3.55
CA LYS A 44 10.41 7.74 -3.66
C LYS A 44 10.09 9.00 -2.87
N ASP A 45 8.83 9.45 -2.89
CA ASP A 45 8.39 10.60 -2.08
C ASP A 45 8.58 10.34 -0.58
N PHE A 46 8.18 9.15 -0.10
CA PHE A 46 8.37 8.75 1.29
C PHE A 46 9.84 8.61 1.68
N GLU A 47 10.67 8.06 0.79
CA GLU A 47 12.13 7.96 0.98
C GLU A 47 12.79 9.35 1.09
N ASN A 48 12.23 10.37 0.42
CA ASN A 48 12.65 11.77 0.51
C ASN A 48 12.01 12.53 1.69
N GLY A 49 11.20 11.87 2.52
CA GLY A 49 10.53 12.46 3.68
C GLY A 49 9.25 13.23 3.36
N ASN A 50 8.75 13.18 2.13
CA ASN A 50 7.45 13.75 1.79
C ASN A 50 6.33 12.78 2.17
N LEU A 51 5.62 13.08 3.26
CA LEU A 51 4.55 12.24 3.81
C LEU A 51 3.13 12.70 3.43
N GLU A 52 2.97 13.66 2.53
CA GLU A 52 1.64 14.20 2.14
C GLU A 52 0.66 13.11 1.69
N LYS A 53 1.19 12.06 1.05
CA LYS A 53 0.39 10.95 0.53
C LYS A 53 0.09 9.89 1.58
N LEU A 54 0.61 9.96 2.80
CA LEU A 54 0.43 8.92 3.81
C LEU A 54 -1.06 8.69 4.16
N GLU A 55 -1.87 9.76 4.17
CA GLU A 55 -3.33 9.69 4.37
C GLU A 55 -4.03 8.92 3.23
N LYS A 56 -3.52 8.96 2.01
CA LYS A 56 -4.05 8.14 0.91
C LYS A 56 -3.84 6.65 1.19
N TYR A 57 -2.73 6.29 1.82
CA TYR A 57 -2.41 4.89 2.10
C TYR A 57 -3.25 4.30 3.22
N SER A 58 -3.74 5.09 4.18
CA SER A 58 -4.75 4.59 5.14
C SER A 58 -6.05 4.19 4.44
N LEU A 59 -6.44 4.88 3.36
CA LEU A 59 -7.58 4.46 2.53
C LEU A 59 -7.26 3.22 1.68
N TYR A 60 -6.04 3.10 1.15
CA TYR A 60 -5.66 1.93 0.34
C TYR A 60 -5.57 0.64 1.15
N PHE A 61 -5.11 0.72 2.41
CA PHE A 61 -5.05 -0.40 3.35
C PHE A 61 -6.35 -0.62 4.15
N GLY A 62 -7.29 0.30 4.10
CA GLY A 62 -8.56 0.19 4.82
C GLY A 62 -9.48 -0.91 4.27
N PRO A 63 -10.58 -1.22 5.00
CA PRO A 63 -11.62 -2.12 4.52
C PRO A 63 -12.18 -1.65 3.19
N THR A 64 -12.36 -2.58 2.24
CA THR A 64 -12.74 -2.31 0.84
C THR A 64 -11.81 -1.31 0.14
N GLY A 65 -10.61 -1.10 0.68
CA GLY A 65 -9.57 -0.30 0.06
C GLY A 65 -8.95 -1.01 -1.14
N THR A 66 -8.24 -0.24 -1.96
CA THR A 66 -7.62 -0.71 -3.20
C THR A 66 -6.79 -1.98 -3.00
N PHE A 67 -5.99 -2.08 -1.94
CA PHE A 67 -5.15 -3.26 -1.75
C PHE A 67 -5.96 -4.47 -1.27
N GLN A 68 -7.05 -4.29 -0.54
CA GLN A 68 -7.95 -5.40 -0.23
C GLN A 68 -8.62 -5.93 -1.50
N GLU A 69 -9.14 -5.03 -2.33
CA GLU A 69 -9.81 -5.33 -3.59
C GLU A 69 -8.91 -6.05 -4.59
N ILE A 70 -7.61 -5.76 -4.59
CA ILE A 70 -6.62 -6.52 -5.36
C ILE A 70 -6.29 -7.84 -4.66
N SER A 71 -6.07 -7.85 -3.35
CA SER A 71 -5.54 -9.03 -2.64
C SER A 71 -6.42 -10.28 -2.73
N ILE A 72 -7.74 -10.11 -2.62
CA ILE A 72 -8.71 -11.21 -2.57
C ILE A 72 -8.73 -11.99 -3.90
N PRO A 73 -8.99 -11.36 -5.07
CA PRO A 73 -9.04 -12.10 -6.33
C PRO A 73 -7.67 -12.61 -6.78
N ASN A 74 -6.57 -12.11 -6.20
CA ASN A 74 -5.20 -12.52 -6.52
C ASN A 74 -4.58 -13.49 -5.50
N GLY A 75 -5.37 -14.00 -4.54
CA GLY A 75 -4.97 -15.12 -3.67
C GLY A 75 -4.06 -14.76 -2.49
N TRP A 76 -3.91 -13.48 -2.15
CA TRP A 76 -3.09 -13.02 -1.01
C TRP A 76 -3.88 -12.17 -0.01
N GLY A 77 -5.20 -12.37 0.08
CA GLY A 77 -6.08 -11.66 1.00
C GLY A 77 -5.72 -11.82 2.49
N GLU A 78 -5.25 -13.00 2.91
CA GLU A 78 -4.81 -13.22 4.30
C GLU A 78 -3.52 -12.45 4.61
N ASP A 79 -2.54 -12.49 3.69
CA ASP A 79 -1.31 -11.70 3.79
C ASP A 79 -1.61 -10.19 3.82
N PHE A 80 -2.61 -9.74 3.05
CA PHE A 80 -3.07 -8.36 3.08
C PHE A 80 -3.55 -7.94 4.47
N ILE A 81 -4.33 -8.76 5.17
CA ILE A 81 -4.79 -8.44 6.53
C ILE A 81 -3.61 -8.22 7.47
N LEU A 82 -2.56 -9.05 7.37
CA LEU A 82 -1.34 -8.87 8.17
C LEU A 82 -0.62 -7.56 7.83
N MET A 83 -0.50 -7.24 6.54
CA MET A 83 0.11 -5.99 6.08
C MET A 83 -0.70 -4.76 6.50
N ALA A 84 -2.03 -4.80 6.40
CA ALA A 84 -2.93 -3.72 6.79
C ALA A 84 -2.87 -3.46 8.29
N ASN A 85 -2.92 -4.50 9.12
CA ASN A 85 -2.78 -4.35 10.58
C ASN A 85 -1.43 -3.72 10.95
N GLN A 86 -0.33 -4.16 10.33
CA GLN A 86 0.98 -3.57 10.55
C GLN A 86 1.06 -2.11 10.08
N PHE A 87 0.44 -1.78 8.94
CA PHE A 87 0.36 -0.42 8.45
C PHE A 87 -0.38 0.49 9.44
N ASP A 88 -1.56 0.08 9.90
CA ASP A 88 -2.40 0.86 10.82
C ASP A 88 -1.65 1.19 12.12
N GLU A 89 -0.97 0.20 12.72
CA GLU A 89 -0.17 0.40 13.93
C GLU A 89 0.96 1.42 13.74
N LEU A 90 1.59 1.44 12.56
CA LEU A 90 2.70 2.35 12.24
C LEU A 90 2.19 3.75 11.88
N TYR A 91 1.08 3.82 11.15
CA TYR A 91 0.42 5.06 10.79
C TYR A 91 0.02 5.86 12.04
N GLU A 92 -0.61 5.21 13.02
CA GLU A 92 -0.97 5.84 14.30
C GLU A 92 0.25 6.38 15.06
N LYS A 93 1.37 5.65 15.06
CA LYS A 93 2.61 6.10 15.71
C LYS A 93 3.21 7.34 15.02
N ILE A 94 3.12 7.43 13.69
CA ILE A 94 3.58 8.60 12.93
C ILE A 94 2.68 9.80 13.22
N LYS A 95 1.35 9.61 13.21
CA LYS A 95 0.37 10.67 13.50
C LYS A 95 0.49 11.21 14.92
N ALA A 96 0.75 10.35 15.90
CA ALA A 96 0.98 10.77 17.28
C ALA A 96 2.31 11.54 17.49
N SER A 97 3.23 11.48 16.53
CA SER A 97 4.56 12.11 16.60
C SER A 97 4.66 13.41 15.80
N THR A 98 3.57 13.85 15.15
CA THR A 98 3.47 15.05 14.31
C THR A 98 2.60 16.09 14.99
#